data_AF-A0A9C8SWJ0-F1
#
_entry.id   AF-A0A9C8SWJ0-F1
#
_cell.length_a   1.000
_cell.length_b   1.000
_cell.length_c   1.000
_cell.angle_alpha   90.00
_cell.angle_beta   90.00
_cell.angle_gamma   90.00
#
_symmetry.space_group_name_H-M   'P 1'
#
loop_
_entity.id
_entity.type
_entity.pdbx_description
1 polymer ?
#
loop_
_entity_poly.entity_id
_entity_poly.type
_entity_poly.pdbx_seq_one_letter_code
_entity_poly.pdbx_strand_id
1 'polypeptide(L)' 'MSLKNLVAASDGFFPSPDGPEILIKAGVKAIIQPGGSIRNKETINLCNKYKVPMALTNIRCFKH' A
#
# COMPACT_ATOMS: atom_id res chain seq x y z
N MET A 1 -23.83 4.61 0.04
CA MET A 1 -23.26 3.70 1.06
C MET A 1 -21.83 4.15 1.33
N SER A 2 -21.49 4.61 2.54
CA SER A 2 -20.13 5.08 2.87
C SER A 2 -19.34 3.91 3.46
N LEU A 3 -18.29 3.47 2.77
CA LEU A 3 -17.38 2.46 3.28
C LEU A 3 -16.48 3.09 4.34
N LYS A 4 -16.63 2.65 5.60
CA LYS A 4 -15.80 3.09 6.73
C LYS A 4 -14.69 2.07 6.97
N ASN A 5 -13.49 2.56 7.32
CA ASN A 5 -12.33 1.76 7.72
C ASN A 5 -11.82 0.78 6.64
N LEU A 6 -11.71 1.24 5.40
CA LEU A 6 -11.15 0.46 4.30
C LEU A 6 -9.67 0.15 4.53
N VAL A 7 -9.25 -1.06 4.16
CA VAL A 7 -7.86 -1.52 4.18
C VAL A 7 -7.56 -2.10 2.80
N ALA A 8 -6.34 -1.89 2.30
CA ALA A 8 -5.90 -2.44 1.01
C ALA A 8 -4.79 -3.48 1.22
N ALA A 9 -4.86 -4.57 0.46
CA ALA A 9 -3.84 -5.59 0.39
C ALA A 9 -3.40 -5.78 -1.06
N SER A 10 -2.09 -5.83 -1.29
CA SER A 10 -1.50 -6.10 -2.61
C SER A 10 -0.80 -7.45 -2.59
N ASP A 11 -1.03 -8.27 -3.62
CA ASP A 11 -0.39 -9.57 -3.80
C ASP A 11 1.07 -9.44 -4.30
N GLY A 12 1.35 -8.36 -5.04
CA GLY A 12 2.67 -7.91 -5.49
C GLY A 12 3.13 -6.62 -4.80
N PHE A 13 4.40 -6.26 -4.99
CA PHE A 13 4.91 -4.99 -4.48
C PHE A 13 4.44 -3.79 -5.33
N PHE A 14 4.44 -2.60 -4.74
CA PHE A 14 4.20 -1.37 -5.51
C PHE A 14 5.48 -0.90 -6.24
N PRO A 15 5.47 -0.78 -7.58
CA PRO A 15 6.65 -0.33 -8.33
C PRO A 15 6.89 1.19 -8.18
N SER A 16 5.85 1.94 -7.82
CA SER A 16 5.87 3.40 -7.62
C SER A 16 4.91 3.79 -6.49
N PRO A 17 5.02 5.03 -5.95
CA PRO A 17 4.08 5.54 -4.95
C PRO A 17 2.67 5.84 -5.49
N ASP A 18 2.45 5.83 -6.82
CA ASP A 18 1.18 6.24 -7.43
C ASP A 18 0.01 5.32 -7.03
N GLY A 19 0.25 4.01 -7.00
CA GLY A 19 -0.74 3.02 -6.56
C GLY A 19 -1.22 3.26 -5.12
N PRO A 20 -0.29 3.30 -4.14
CA PRO A 20 -0.59 3.68 -2.76
C PRO A 20 -1.30 5.04 -2.66
N GLU A 21 -0.89 6.04 -3.45
CA GLU A 21 -1.52 7.38 -3.42
C GLU A 21 -3.00 7.33 -3.80
N ILE A 22 -3.35 6.57 -4.85
CA ILE A 22 -4.74 6.38 -5.27
C ILE A 22 -5.56 5.72 -4.16
N LEU A 23 -5.02 4.68 -3.52
CA LEU A 23 -5.70 3.99 -2.41
C LEU A 23 -5.94 4.92 -1.21
N ILE A 24 -4.94 5.72 -0.85
CA ILE A 24 -5.03 6.70 0.25
C ILE A 24 -6.11 7.75 -0.08
N LYS A 25 -6.12 8.28 -1.32
CA LYS A 25 -7.15 9.25 -1.78
C LYS A 25 -8.55 8.64 -1.80
N ALA A 26 -8.67 7.34 -2.05
CA ALA A 26 -9.93 6.61 -1.97
C ALA A 26 -10.42 6.37 -0.52
N GLY A 27 -9.63 6.75 0.50
CA GLY A 27 -10.02 6.68 1.91
C GLY A 27 -9.52 5.43 2.65
N VAL A 28 -8.57 4.70 2.08
CA VAL A 28 -7.92 3.56 2.75
C VAL A 28 -7.17 4.03 4.00
N LYS A 29 -7.33 3.27 5.10
CA LYS A 29 -6.77 3.53 6.42
C LYS A 29 -5.53 2.70 6.74
N ALA A 30 -5.26 1.62 5.99
CA ALA A 30 -4.04 0.83 6.13
C ALA A 30 -3.72 0.09 4.82
N ILE A 31 -2.44 -0.17 4.57
CA ILE A 31 -1.97 -0.89 3.37
C ILE A 31 -1.07 -2.06 3.80
N ILE A 32 -1.22 -3.21 3.17
CA ILE A 32 -0.29 -4.35 3.30
C ILE A 32 0.21 -4.78 1.92
N GLN A 33 1.51 -5.02 1.80
CA GLN A 33 2.15 -5.47 0.55
C GLN A 33 3.40 -6.31 0.83
N PRO A 34 3.97 -7.04 -0.15
CA PRO A 34 5.16 -7.85 0.06
C PRO A 34 6.42 -7.02 0.35
N GLY A 35 6.58 -5.85 -0.28
CA GLY A 35 7.87 -5.17 -0.35
C GLY A 35 8.82 -5.80 -1.36
N GLY A 36 10.03 -5.21 -1.51
CA GLY A 36 11.03 -5.66 -2.50
C GLY A 36 11.20 -4.73 -3.71
N SER A 37 10.44 -3.63 -3.78
CA SER A 37 10.67 -2.58 -4.77
C SER A 37 11.95 -1.80 -4.45
N ILE A 38 12.74 -1.45 -5.47
CA ILE A 38 13.86 -0.50 -5.35
C ILE A 38 13.36 0.84 -4.79
N ARG A 39 12.11 1.20 -5.10
CA ARG A 39 11.46 2.45 -4.70
C ARG A 39 10.62 2.32 -3.43
N ASN A 40 10.78 1.25 -2.65
CA ASN A 40 10.02 1.03 -1.41
C ASN A 40 10.08 2.23 -0.46
N LYS A 41 11.23 2.91 -0.38
CA LYS A 41 11.41 4.10 0.47
C LYS A 41 10.47 5.24 0.08
N GLU A 42 10.24 5.47 -1.21
CA GLU A 42 9.31 6.49 -1.69
C GLU A 42 7.88 6.16 -1.29
N THR A 43 7.47 4.90 -1.49
CA THR A 43 6.14 4.39 -1.11
C THR A 43 5.91 4.50 0.41
N ILE A 44 6.88 4.10 1.23
CA ILE A 44 6.79 4.21 2.69
C ILE A 44 6.72 5.67 3.13
N ASN A 45 7.53 6.55 2.53
CA ASN A 45 7.51 7.98 2.83
C ASN A 45 6.16 8.61 2.50
N LEU A 46 5.53 8.21 1.39
CA LEU A 46 4.18 8.63 1.04
C LEU A 46 3.19 8.19 2.14
N CYS A 47 3.17 6.92 2.50
CA CYS A 47 2.30 6.40 3.56
C CYS A 47 2.50 7.14 4.90
N ASN A 48 3.75 7.41 5.28
CA ASN A 48 4.09 8.19 6.47
C ASN A 48 3.55 9.63 6.39
N LYS A 49 3.71 10.30 5.24
CA LYS A 49 3.20 11.66 5.01
C LYS A 49 1.68 11.74 5.21
N TYR A 50 0.95 10.72 4.79
CA TYR A 50 -0.50 10.63 4.94
C TYR A 50 -0.95 9.97 6.25
N LYS A 51 -0.02 9.57 7.13
CA LYS A 51 -0.28 8.84 8.38
C LYS A 51 -1.10 7.55 8.15
N VAL A 52 -0.83 6.86 7.04
CA VAL A 52 -1.44 5.57 6.72
C VAL A 52 -0.44 4.46 7.05
N PRO A 53 -0.70 3.59 8.03
CA PRO A 53 0.19 2.47 8.34
C PRO A 53 0.35 1.54 7.13
N MET A 54 1.59 1.14 6.86
CA MET A 54 1.96 0.16 5.84
C MET A 54 2.69 -1.03 6.47
N ALA A 55 2.22 -2.25 6.20
CA ALA A 55 2.89 -3.48 6.60
C ALA A 55 3.58 -4.15 5.40
N LEU A 56 4.77 -4.71 5.63
CA LEU A 56 5.52 -5.50 4.66
C LEU A 56 5.49 -6.98 5.06
N THR A 57 5.04 -7.87 4.17
CA THR A 57 4.96 -9.31 4.47
C THR A 57 6.20 -10.09 4.07
N ASN A 58 7.03 -9.55 3.17
CA ASN A 58 8.10 -10.29 2.49
C ASN A 58 7.64 -11.56 1.75
N ILE A 59 6.34 -11.70 1.48
CA ILE A 59 5.75 -12.86 0.80
C ILE A 59 4.85 -12.37 -0.32
N ARG A 60 5.17 -12.77 -1.56
CA ARG A 60 4.38 -12.47 -2.77
C ARG A 60 3.35 -13.58 -3.02
N CYS A 61 2.09 -13.22 -3.17
CA CYS A 61 0.97 -14.17 -3.35
C CYS A 61 0.39 -14.11 -4.78
N PHE A 62 1.26 -14.07 -5.79
CA PHE A 62 0.86 -13.95 -7.18
C PHE A 62 0.17 -15.22 -7.71
N LYS A 63 -0.93 -15.06 -8.44
CA LYS A 63 -1.67 -16.12 -9.12
C LYS A 63 -2.15 -15.61 -10.48
N HIS A 64 -1.94 -16.40 -11.54
CA HIS A 64 -2.45 -16.11 -12.90
C HIS A 64 -3.95 -16.37 -12.99
#